data_AF-A0A1F5H1K8-F1
#
_entry.id   AF-A0A1F5H1K8-F1
#
_cell.length_a   1.000
_cell.length_b   1.000
_cell.length_c   1.000
_cell.angle_alpha   90.00
_cell.angle_beta   90.00
_cell.angle_gamma   90.00
#
_symmetry.space_group_name_H-M   'P 1'
#
loop_
_entity.id
_entity.type
_entity.pdbx_description
1 polymer ?
#
loop_
_entity_poly.entity_id
_entity_poly.type
_entity_poly.pdbx_seq_one_letter_code
_entity_poly.pdbx_strand_id
1 'polypeptide(L)'
;MNLFDLILINPFLNILVFFYQILNSVSIPGALGFAIILLTIIIRMALWPLTSVQLKSSQKMAALKPHLDRIKADHGHDKVLHQQEVSKLYKEHGVNPMAGCLPLLLQMPVFIALYQVLLKIVEFDKADFLSGINSRLLPILNLDKAPQTSFLGFSLADKPNQWQQLGFWILLIPLVTGLLQYIQSKMMAPASTAKRGEPAVTSKPEKINEKQGLEDSMAQMQKKNDVNNAPNDCLFLLRFSCRPFSLLEYLYSYWDYPAIYNCRARRTWEVLTETMAKAKLDENFVAENVKLLIEKLGVSATAEVSRIAGTYFVDISSEDSSLLIGKYGVNLESLQFILAVRIKSLTGIDDFEIFVDVDNWRKQKEDKLKKMAESIAEKVSASGQAEPLYNLKASERRVIHTVLTGHPKVMTVSEGEGIDRYLIIKPK
;
A
#
# COMPACT_ATOMS: atom_id res chain seq x y z
N MET A 1 6.45 -24.91 20.36
CA MET A 1 5.49 -23.79 20.33
C MET A 1 6.26 -22.51 20.11
N ASN A 2 5.77 -21.61 19.25
CA ASN A 2 6.49 -20.36 18.99
C ASN A 2 6.32 -19.40 20.17
N LEU A 3 7.27 -18.48 20.37
CA LEU A 3 7.19 -17.44 21.40
C LEU A 3 5.87 -16.64 21.31
N PHE A 4 5.42 -16.39 20.08
CA PHE A 4 4.13 -15.74 19.78
C PHE A 4 2.91 -16.53 20.28
N ASP A 5 2.95 -17.87 20.18
CA ASP A 5 1.86 -18.72 20.67
C ASP A 5 1.75 -18.61 22.19
N LEU A 6 2.90 -18.63 22.88
CA LEU A 6 2.96 -18.63 24.34
C LEU A 6 2.58 -17.28 24.95
N ILE A 7 3.02 -16.16 24.35
CA ILE A 7 2.81 -14.81 24.88
C ILE A 7 1.43 -14.24 24.51
N LEU A 8 0.89 -14.55 23.33
CA LEU A 8 -0.34 -13.91 22.84
C LEU A 8 -1.48 -14.90 22.60
N ILE A 9 -1.26 -15.93 21.79
CA ILE A 9 -2.37 -16.82 21.36
C ILE A 9 -2.94 -17.60 22.55
N ASN A 10 -2.09 -18.24 23.34
CA ASN A 10 -2.52 -19.05 24.48
C ASN A 10 -3.28 -18.25 25.55
N PRO A 11 -2.80 -17.10 26.05
CA PRO A 11 -3.57 -16.33 27.02
C PRO A 11 -4.89 -15.82 26.42
N PHE A 12 -4.90 -15.37 25.16
CA PHE A 12 -6.15 -14.93 24.52
C PHE A 12 -7.14 -16.07 24.36
N LEU A 13 -6.66 -17.26 23.98
CA LEU A 13 -7.49 -18.46 23.86
C LEU A 13 -8.07 -18.89 25.22
N ASN A 14 -7.24 -18.93 26.27
CA ASN A 14 -7.69 -19.28 27.62
C ASN A 14 -8.71 -18.27 28.16
N ILE A 15 -8.47 -16.98 28.00
CA ILE A 15 -9.41 -15.93 28.40
C ILE A 15 -10.72 -16.03 27.62
N LEU A 16 -10.65 -16.31 26.31
CA LEU A 16 -11.85 -16.50 25.48
C LEU A 16 -12.69 -17.68 25.95
N VAL A 17 -12.06 -18.84 26.15
CA VAL A 17 -12.75 -20.06 26.59
C VAL A 17 -13.29 -19.90 28.01
N PHE A 18 -12.59 -19.17 28.88
CA PHE A 18 -13.05 -18.84 30.22
C PHE A 18 -14.39 -18.10 30.19
N PHE A 19 -14.48 -17.03 29.40
CA PHE A 19 -15.72 -16.28 29.27
C PHE A 19 -16.81 -17.07 28.55
N TYR A 20 -16.44 -17.85 27.54
CA TYR A 20 -17.39 -18.73 26.88
C TYR A 20 -18.02 -19.73 27.86
N GLN A 21 -17.23 -20.41 28.70
CA GLN A 21 -17.73 -21.36 29.69
C GLN A 21 -18.64 -20.70 30.73
N ILE A 22 -18.30 -19.50 31.20
CA ILE A 22 -19.15 -18.73 32.12
C ILE A 22 -20.49 -18.38 31.47
N LEU A 23 -20.46 -17.83 30.26
CA LEU A 23 -21.67 -17.41 29.55
C LEU A 23 -22.55 -18.60 29.13
N ASN A 24 -21.92 -19.73 28.81
CA ASN A 24 -22.60 -20.99 28.51
C ASN A 24 -23.22 -21.61 29.77
N SER A 25 -22.58 -21.47 30.94
CA SER A 25 -23.14 -21.90 32.23
C SER A 25 -24.41 -21.13 32.59
N VAL A 26 -24.53 -19.88 32.15
CA VAL A 26 -25.73 -19.04 32.32
C VAL A 26 -26.76 -19.26 31.20
N SER A 27 -26.52 -20.22 30.29
CA SER A 27 -27.40 -20.57 29.16
C SER A 27 -27.76 -19.40 28.25
N ILE A 28 -26.81 -18.46 28.03
CA ILE A 28 -27.03 -17.29 27.17
C ILE A 28 -26.92 -17.71 25.69
N PRO A 29 -27.94 -17.46 24.85
CA PRO A 29 -27.85 -17.71 23.41
C PRO A 29 -26.76 -16.82 22.80
N GLY A 30 -25.84 -17.42 22.04
CA GLY A 30 -24.71 -16.70 21.45
C GLY A 30 -23.56 -16.39 22.42
N ALA A 31 -23.37 -17.22 23.46
CA ALA A 31 -22.27 -17.12 24.43
C ALA A 31 -20.89 -16.87 23.79
N LEU A 32 -20.61 -17.48 22.64
CA LEU A 32 -19.33 -17.31 21.94
C LEU A 32 -19.12 -15.87 21.41
N GLY A 33 -20.13 -15.26 20.81
CA GLY A 33 -20.02 -13.87 20.33
C GLY A 33 -19.88 -12.86 21.47
N PHE A 34 -20.61 -13.07 22.57
CA PHE A 34 -20.44 -12.26 23.79
C PHE A 34 -19.07 -12.45 24.44
N ALA A 35 -18.51 -13.66 24.43
CA ALA A 35 -17.15 -13.93 24.92
C ALA A 35 -16.09 -13.17 24.09
N ILE A 36 -16.26 -13.11 22.77
CA ILE A 36 -15.39 -12.32 21.88
C ILE A 36 -15.49 -10.83 22.22
N ILE A 37 -16.70 -10.31 22.39
CA ILE A 37 -16.91 -8.90 22.76
C ILE A 37 -16.20 -8.60 24.09
N LEU A 38 -16.38 -9.45 25.10
CA LEU A 38 -15.78 -9.26 26.42
C LEU A 38 -14.25 -9.31 26.38
N LEU A 39 -13.68 -10.26 25.61
CA LEU A 39 -12.24 -10.33 25.36
C LEU A 39 -11.72 -9.04 24.73
N THR A 40 -12.42 -8.50 23.73
CA THR A 40 -12.00 -7.24 23.08
C THR A 40 -12.05 -6.04 24.03
N ILE A 41 -13.02 -5.98 24.94
CA ILE A 41 -13.11 -4.91 25.96
C ILE A 41 -11.90 -4.98 26.90
N ILE A 42 -11.54 -6.17 27.38
CA ILE A 42 -10.41 -6.36 28.29
C ILE A 42 -9.08 -6.01 27.63
N ILE A 43 -8.85 -6.48 26.41
CA ILE A 43 -7.63 -6.13 25.64
C ILE A 43 -7.55 -4.62 25.46
N ARG A 44 -8.67 -3.94 25.15
CA ARG A 44 -8.69 -2.49 25.01
C ARG A 44 -8.46 -1.74 26.32
N MET A 45 -9.00 -2.23 27.42
CA MET A 45 -8.76 -1.65 28.74
C MET A 45 -7.28 -1.76 29.11
N ALA A 46 -6.63 -2.89 28.81
CA ALA A 46 -5.20 -3.06 29.00
C ALA A 46 -4.36 -2.13 28.10
N LEU A 47 -4.79 -1.87 26.86
CA LEU A 47 -4.13 -0.97 25.91
C LEU A 47 -4.51 0.52 26.07
N TRP A 48 -5.44 0.84 26.97
CA TRP A 48 -5.89 2.21 27.26
C TRP A 48 -4.77 3.21 27.56
N PRO A 49 -3.84 2.95 28.50
CA PRO A 49 -2.78 3.92 28.82
C PRO A 49 -1.97 4.30 27.58
N LEU A 50 -1.66 3.32 26.72
CA LEU A 50 -0.95 3.56 25.48
C LEU A 50 -1.76 4.39 24.48
N THR A 51 -3.02 4.06 24.25
CA THR A 51 -3.87 4.83 23.32
C THR A 51 -4.11 6.26 23.79
N SER A 52 -4.17 6.50 25.10
CA SER A 52 -4.30 7.85 25.67
C SER A 52 -3.09 8.74 25.35
N VAL A 53 -1.87 8.16 25.34
CA VAL A 53 -0.64 8.86 24.97
C VAL A 53 -0.64 9.19 23.47
N GLN A 54 -1.09 8.26 22.62
CA GLN A 54 -1.23 8.52 21.19
C GLN A 54 -2.21 9.66 20.91
N LEU A 55 -3.39 9.66 21.54
CA LEU A 55 -4.40 10.69 21.35
C LEU A 55 -3.88 12.08 21.71
N LYS A 56 -3.15 12.20 22.83
CA LYS A 56 -2.49 13.45 23.22
C LYS A 56 -1.46 13.91 22.18
N SER A 57 -0.67 12.99 21.62
CA SER A 57 0.30 13.32 20.56
C SER A 57 -0.39 13.78 19.27
N SER A 58 -1.48 13.12 18.86
CA SER A 58 -2.25 13.50 17.68
C SER A 58 -2.92 14.86 17.81
N GLN A 59 -3.41 15.22 19.00
CA GLN A 59 -3.96 16.55 19.27
C GLN A 59 -2.88 17.65 19.14
N LYS A 60 -1.68 17.43 19.68
CA LYS A 60 -0.56 18.37 19.53
C LYS A 60 -0.14 18.54 18.06
N MET A 61 -0.12 17.47 17.28
CA MET A 61 0.13 17.55 15.83
C MET A 61 -0.98 18.33 15.10
N ALA A 62 -2.24 18.13 15.48
CA ALA A 62 -3.35 18.88 14.89
C ALA A 62 -3.27 20.39 15.19
N ALA A 63 -2.83 20.76 16.40
CA ALA A 63 -2.61 22.15 16.78
C ALA A 63 -1.48 22.83 15.98
N LEU A 64 -0.49 22.08 15.50
CA LEU A 64 0.62 22.58 14.68
C LEU A 64 0.28 22.77 13.20
N LYS A 65 -0.85 22.24 12.73
CA LYS A 65 -1.30 22.37 11.34
C LYS A 65 -1.21 23.80 10.76
N PRO A 66 -1.72 24.86 11.42
CA PRO A 66 -1.59 26.22 10.89
C PRO A 66 -0.14 26.71 10.74
N HIS A 67 0.79 26.23 11.57
CA HIS A 67 2.22 26.58 11.45
C HIS A 67 2.89 25.81 10.31
N LEU A 68 2.51 24.54 10.12
CA LEU A 68 2.96 23.73 8.98
C LEU A 68 2.47 24.32 7.65
N ASP A 69 1.23 24.82 7.61
CA ASP A 69 0.67 25.45 6.41
C ASP A 69 1.42 26.76 6.05
N ARG A 70 1.92 27.52 7.05
CA ARG A 70 2.79 28.69 6.82
C ARG A 70 4.15 28.29 6.25
N ILE A 71 4.84 27.31 6.86
CA ILE A 71 6.13 26.81 6.35
C ILE A 71 5.99 26.29 4.91
N LYS A 72 4.85 25.67 4.59
CA LYS A 72 4.55 25.22 3.23
C LYS A 72 4.35 26.38 2.25
N ALA A 73 3.73 27.48 2.67
CA ALA A 73 3.58 28.68 1.86
C ALA A 73 4.93 29.38 1.62
N ASP A 74 5.78 29.47 2.65
CA ASP A 74 7.05 30.20 2.60
C ASP A 74 8.17 29.40 1.91
N HIS A 75 8.19 28.07 2.10
CA HIS A 75 9.31 27.22 1.68
C HIS A 75 8.89 26.01 0.83
N GLY A 76 7.64 25.94 0.35
CA GLY A 76 7.14 24.79 -0.42
C GLY A 76 7.91 24.47 -1.71
N HIS A 77 8.62 25.45 -2.28
CA HIS A 77 9.43 25.29 -3.48
C HIS A 77 10.80 24.63 -3.23
N ASP A 78 11.32 24.69 -2.00
CA ASP A 78 12.58 24.06 -1.61
C ASP A 78 12.31 22.92 -0.62
N LYS A 79 12.31 21.69 -1.15
CA LYS A 79 12.03 20.47 -0.37
C LYS A 79 12.98 20.28 0.80
N VAL A 80 14.24 20.71 0.68
CA VAL A 80 15.24 20.53 1.74
C VAL A 80 14.99 21.50 2.87
N LEU A 81 14.80 22.78 2.54
CA LEU A 81 14.53 23.82 3.53
C LEU A 81 13.18 23.61 4.23
N HIS A 82 12.15 23.23 3.48
CA HIS A 82 10.84 22.88 4.03
C HIS A 82 10.94 21.73 5.05
N GLN A 83 11.67 20.66 4.73
CA GLN A 83 11.84 19.54 5.68
C GLN A 83 12.61 19.94 6.94
N GLN A 84 13.59 20.82 6.81
CA GLN A 84 14.35 21.34 7.95
C GLN A 84 13.49 22.18 8.89
N GLU A 85 12.71 23.12 8.34
CA GLU A 85 11.82 23.99 9.14
C GLU A 85 10.68 23.19 9.80
N VAL A 86 10.09 22.22 9.09
CA VAL A 86 9.09 21.31 9.68
C VAL A 86 9.69 20.49 10.84
N SER A 87 10.91 19.98 10.67
CA SER A 87 11.60 19.23 11.73
C SER A 87 11.94 20.10 12.94
N LYS A 88 12.37 21.34 12.69
CA LYS A 88 12.66 22.33 13.73
C LYS A 88 11.40 22.68 14.53
N LEU A 89 10.29 22.95 13.84
CA LEU A 89 9.00 23.21 14.46
C LEU A 89 8.55 22.06 15.38
N TYR A 90 8.69 20.80 14.93
CA TYR A 90 8.36 19.64 15.76
C TYR A 90 9.25 19.52 17.01
N LYS A 91 10.54 19.84 16.89
CA LYS A 91 11.47 19.83 18.03
C LYS A 91 11.15 20.93 19.04
N GLU A 92 10.87 22.15 18.57
CA GLU A 92 10.50 23.28 19.42
C GLU A 92 9.22 23.02 20.22
N HIS A 93 8.25 22.32 19.63
CA HIS A 93 6.98 21.98 20.29
C HIS A 93 6.98 20.61 20.98
N GLY A 94 8.12 19.90 20.99
CA GLY A 94 8.27 18.59 21.64
C GLY A 94 7.33 17.51 21.09
N VAL A 95 7.04 17.54 19.78
CA VAL A 95 6.14 16.61 19.10
C VAL A 95 6.93 15.58 18.33
N ASN A 96 6.69 14.30 18.58
CA ASN A 96 7.31 13.20 17.84
C ASN A 96 6.38 12.72 16.71
N PRO A 97 6.73 12.89 15.42
CA PRO A 97 5.89 12.44 14.30
C PRO A 97 5.68 10.92 14.28
N MET A 98 6.61 10.13 14.84
CA MET A 98 6.50 8.67 14.90
C MET A 98 5.53 8.18 15.97
N ALA A 99 5.18 9.02 16.96
CA ALA A 99 4.20 8.65 17.98
C ALA A 99 2.79 8.43 17.40
N GLY A 100 2.53 8.97 16.19
CA GLY A 100 1.26 8.77 15.48
C GLY A 100 1.04 7.34 14.96
N CYS A 101 2.10 6.67 14.48
CA CYS A 101 2.02 5.31 13.92
C CYS A 101 2.34 4.20 14.93
N LEU A 102 2.88 4.54 16.09
CA LEU A 102 3.31 3.59 17.13
C LEU A 102 2.24 2.56 17.55
N PRO A 103 0.98 2.94 17.83
CA PRO A 103 0.00 1.93 18.22
C PRO A 103 -0.60 1.19 17.03
N LEU A 104 -0.47 1.66 15.78
CA LEU A 104 -0.74 0.77 14.65
C LEU A 104 0.26 -0.40 14.66
N LEU A 105 1.54 -0.09 14.87
CA LEU A 105 2.60 -1.09 14.93
C LEU A 105 2.43 -2.07 16.11
N LEU A 106 2.04 -1.58 17.30
CA LEU A 106 1.77 -2.45 18.45
C LEU A 106 0.43 -3.21 18.33
N GLN A 107 -0.57 -2.64 17.68
CA GLN A 107 -1.88 -3.27 17.49
C GLN A 107 -1.81 -4.46 16.52
N MET A 108 -0.92 -4.42 15.53
CA MET A 108 -0.82 -5.47 14.51
C MET A 108 -0.58 -6.88 15.10
N PRO A 109 0.42 -7.11 15.98
CA PRO A 109 0.61 -8.41 16.64
C PRO A 109 -0.60 -8.88 17.45
N VAL A 110 -1.24 -7.98 18.21
CA VAL A 110 -2.41 -8.29 19.03
C VAL A 110 -3.59 -8.71 18.15
N PHE A 111 -3.79 -8.01 17.03
CA PHE A 111 -4.82 -8.33 16.06
C PHE A 111 -4.59 -9.69 15.39
N ILE A 112 -3.35 -9.96 14.96
CA ILE A 112 -2.96 -11.25 14.37
C ILE A 112 -3.21 -12.40 15.35
N ALA A 113 -2.89 -12.22 16.63
CA ALA A 113 -3.13 -13.23 17.65
C ALA A 113 -4.63 -13.47 17.86
N LEU A 114 -5.44 -12.41 17.99
CA LEU A 114 -6.89 -12.51 18.14
C LEU A 114 -7.52 -13.22 16.92
N TYR A 115 -7.10 -12.87 15.71
CA TYR A 115 -7.59 -13.52 14.49
C TYR A 115 -7.25 -15.01 14.45
N GLN A 116 -6.02 -15.39 14.80
CA GLN A 116 -5.64 -16.80 14.86
C GLN A 116 -6.42 -17.57 15.93
N VAL A 117 -6.73 -16.94 17.07
CA VAL A 117 -7.59 -17.53 18.10
C VAL A 117 -9.00 -17.74 17.56
N LEU A 118 -9.56 -16.77 16.85
CA LEU A 118 -10.88 -16.86 16.23
C LEU A 118 -10.95 -17.89 15.11
N LEU A 119 -9.95 -17.97 14.23
CA LEU A 119 -9.93 -19.01 13.19
C LEU A 119 -9.86 -20.40 13.79
N LYS A 120 -9.03 -20.57 14.82
CA LYS A 120 -8.99 -21.84 15.56
C LYS A 120 -10.39 -22.11 16.07
N ILE A 121 -10.96 -21.24 16.90
CA ILE A 121 -12.28 -21.45 17.49
C ILE A 121 -13.30 -21.78 16.37
N VAL A 122 -13.47 -20.95 15.35
CA VAL A 122 -14.53 -21.12 14.34
C VAL A 122 -14.41 -22.38 13.45
N GLU A 123 -13.22 -22.95 13.22
CA GLU A 123 -13.02 -24.16 12.39
C GLU A 123 -13.36 -25.50 13.12
N PHE A 124 -14.31 -25.48 14.07
CA PHE A 124 -14.67 -26.59 14.99
C PHE A 124 -15.14 -27.91 14.36
N ASP A 125 -15.42 -27.96 13.05
CA ASP A 125 -16.14 -29.07 12.41
C ASP A 125 -15.30 -30.36 12.22
N LYS A 126 -14.06 -30.40 12.75
CA LYS A 126 -13.16 -31.56 12.63
C LYS A 126 -12.94 -32.21 13.99
N ALA A 127 -13.19 -33.51 14.13
CA ALA A 127 -12.98 -34.25 15.40
C ALA A 127 -11.54 -34.16 15.95
N ASP A 128 -10.54 -33.98 15.08
CA ASP A 128 -9.13 -33.78 15.45
C ASP A 128 -8.85 -32.41 16.11
N PHE A 129 -9.85 -31.52 16.14
CA PHE A 129 -9.70 -30.14 16.57
C PHE A 129 -9.79 -29.96 18.09
N LEU A 130 -10.70 -30.69 18.76
CA LEU A 130 -10.92 -30.61 20.21
C LEU A 130 -9.67 -31.04 21.00
N SER A 131 -8.98 -32.09 20.56
CA SER A 131 -7.71 -32.54 21.17
C SER A 131 -6.60 -31.49 20.99
N GLY A 132 -6.53 -30.87 19.80
CA GLY A 132 -5.57 -29.81 19.49
C GLY A 132 -5.77 -28.54 20.34
N ILE A 133 -7.02 -28.13 20.58
CA ILE A 133 -7.31 -26.99 21.47
C ILE A 133 -7.10 -27.32 22.94
N ASN A 134 -7.64 -28.46 23.42
CA ASN A 134 -7.53 -28.84 24.83
C ASN A 134 -6.07 -28.98 25.27
N SER A 135 -5.16 -29.36 24.37
CA SER A 135 -3.71 -29.38 24.64
C SER A 135 -3.08 -28.01 24.94
N ARG A 136 -3.71 -26.91 24.53
CA ARG A 136 -3.24 -25.52 24.71
C ARG A 136 -4.01 -24.76 25.79
N LEU A 137 -5.13 -25.32 26.23
CA LEU A 137 -5.94 -24.77 27.30
C LEU A 137 -5.39 -25.18 28.66
N LEU A 138 -5.71 -24.39 29.67
CA LEU A 138 -5.52 -24.80 31.06
C LEU A 138 -6.39 -26.03 31.34
N PRO A 139 -5.95 -26.98 32.20
CA PRO A 139 -6.68 -28.22 32.47
C PRO A 139 -8.13 -28.02 32.95
N ILE A 140 -8.41 -26.88 33.59
CA ILE A 140 -9.74 -26.51 34.09
C ILE A 140 -10.68 -25.98 32.99
N LEU A 141 -10.15 -25.66 31.80
CA LEU A 141 -10.89 -25.08 30.67
C LEU A 141 -11.12 -26.06 29.51
N ASN A 142 -10.93 -27.37 29.73
CA ASN A 142 -11.19 -28.36 28.69
C ASN A 142 -12.63 -28.28 28.17
N LEU A 143 -12.78 -28.41 26.86
CA LEU A 143 -14.07 -28.41 26.17
C LEU A 143 -14.47 -29.83 25.80
N ASP A 144 -15.65 -30.25 26.25
CA ASP A 144 -16.24 -31.56 25.92
C ASP A 144 -17.03 -31.53 24.60
N LYS A 145 -17.48 -30.35 24.17
CA LYS A 145 -18.28 -30.12 22.97
C LYS A 145 -17.80 -28.88 22.23
N ALA A 146 -17.97 -28.88 20.91
CA ALA A 146 -17.76 -27.69 20.09
C ALA A 146 -18.76 -26.58 20.48
N PRO A 147 -18.28 -25.34 20.71
CA PRO A 147 -19.13 -24.18 20.90
C PRO A 147 -20.08 -23.92 19.74
N GLN A 148 -21.30 -23.47 20.07
CA GLN A 148 -22.24 -22.97 19.07
C GLN A 148 -21.71 -21.68 18.44
N THR A 149 -21.61 -21.66 17.12
CA THR A 149 -21.10 -20.50 16.34
C THR A 149 -22.19 -19.48 16.01
N SER A 150 -23.44 -19.72 16.41
CA SER A 150 -24.55 -18.80 16.18
C SER A 150 -24.51 -17.61 17.15
N PHE A 151 -24.53 -16.39 16.63
CA PHE A 151 -24.58 -15.14 17.38
C PHE A 151 -25.49 -14.14 16.65
N LEU A 152 -26.50 -13.61 17.35
CA LEU A 152 -27.46 -12.64 16.80
C LEU A 152 -28.13 -13.09 15.48
N GLY A 153 -28.31 -14.41 15.28
CA GLY A 153 -28.88 -14.97 14.04
C GLY A 153 -27.87 -15.19 12.91
N PHE A 154 -26.58 -14.92 13.14
CA PHE A 154 -25.49 -15.16 12.19
C PHE A 154 -24.59 -16.29 12.69
N SER A 155 -24.10 -17.14 11.79
CA SER A 155 -23.02 -18.07 12.11
C SER A 155 -21.69 -17.36 11.89
N LEU A 156 -20.85 -17.29 12.93
CA LEU A 156 -19.50 -16.71 12.83
C LEU A 156 -18.57 -17.52 11.90
N ALA A 157 -18.98 -18.73 11.50
CA ALA A 157 -18.23 -19.58 10.57
C ALA A 157 -18.50 -19.26 9.10
N ASP A 158 -19.57 -18.54 8.83
CA ASP A 158 -20.07 -18.38 7.48
C ASP A 158 -19.33 -17.27 6.75
N LYS A 159 -18.91 -17.55 5.51
CA LYS A 159 -18.11 -16.60 4.73
C LYS A 159 -19.02 -15.61 4.00
N PRO A 160 -18.66 -14.32 3.90
CA PRO A 160 -19.44 -13.33 3.14
C PRO A 160 -19.63 -13.68 1.66
N ASN A 161 -18.72 -14.46 1.06
CA ASN A 161 -18.82 -14.93 -0.32
C ASN A 161 -19.99 -15.91 -0.55
N GLN A 162 -20.53 -16.51 0.50
CA GLN A 162 -21.65 -17.47 0.44
C GLN A 162 -23.02 -16.77 0.48
N TRP A 163 -23.09 -15.48 0.17
CA TRP A 163 -24.32 -14.66 0.18
C TRP A 163 -25.47 -15.25 -0.65
N GLN A 164 -25.17 -16.06 -1.68
CA GLN A 164 -26.18 -16.76 -2.48
C GLN A 164 -26.91 -17.87 -1.71
N GLN A 165 -26.26 -18.48 -0.71
CA GLN A 165 -26.82 -19.58 0.09
C GLN A 165 -27.41 -19.10 1.41
N LEU A 166 -26.82 -18.04 1.99
CA LEU A 166 -27.17 -17.51 3.31
C LEU A 166 -28.09 -16.29 3.26
N GLY A 167 -28.30 -15.71 2.07
CA GLY A 167 -29.20 -14.60 1.82
C GLY A 167 -28.51 -13.23 1.79
N PHE A 168 -29.16 -12.28 1.11
CA PHE A 168 -28.63 -10.93 0.83
C PHE A 168 -28.29 -10.11 2.09
N TRP A 169 -28.89 -10.45 3.24
CA TRP A 169 -28.75 -9.75 4.51
C TRP A 169 -27.32 -9.81 5.08
N ILE A 170 -26.50 -10.81 4.70
CA ILE A 170 -25.09 -10.85 5.09
C ILE A 170 -24.25 -9.71 4.47
N LEU A 171 -24.68 -9.17 3.32
CA LEU A 171 -24.04 -8.03 2.67
C LEU A 171 -24.30 -6.70 3.40
N LEU A 172 -25.25 -6.67 4.34
CA LEU A 172 -25.47 -5.50 5.19
C LEU A 172 -24.36 -5.33 6.24
N ILE A 173 -23.66 -6.40 6.64
CA ILE A 173 -22.65 -6.33 7.70
C ILE A 173 -21.46 -5.44 7.27
N PRO A 174 -20.86 -5.60 6.06
CA PRO A 174 -19.82 -4.69 5.56
C PRO A 174 -20.31 -3.24 5.40
N LEU A 175 -21.58 -3.05 5.04
CA LEU A 175 -22.17 -1.72 4.86
C LEU A 175 -22.35 -1.00 6.21
N VAL A 176 -22.90 -1.69 7.20
CA VAL A 176 -23.11 -1.17 8.56
C VAL A 176 -21.76 -0.91 9.23
N THR A 177 -20.80 -1.81 9.09
CA THR A 177 -19.45 -1.62 9.62
C THR A 177 -18.72 -0.46 8.95
N GLY A 178 -18.84 -0.31 7.63
CA GLY A 178 -18.31 0.85 6.89
C GLY A 178 -18.92 2.17 7.35
N LEU A 179 -20.24 2.20 7.55
CA LEU A 179 -20.94 3.37 8.09
C LEU A 179 -20.46 3.72 9.51
N LEU A 180 -20.31 2.72 10.38
CA LEU A 180 -19.81 2.91 11.74
C LEU A 180 -18.35 3.40 11.74
N GLN A 181 -17.51 2.89 10.85
CA GLN A 181 -16.14 3.37 10.66
C GLN A 181 -16.12 4.82 10.14
N TYR A 182 -17.04 5.20 9.25
CA TYR A 182 -17.18 6.57 8.76
C TYR A 182 -17.57 7.53 9.90
N ILE A 183 -18.59 7.17 10.68
CA ILE A 183 -19.02 7.94 11.87
C ILE A 183 -17.84 8.08 12.85
N GLN A 184 -17.13 6.99 13.11
CA GLN A 184 -15.95 7.01 13.98
C GLN A 184 -14.86 7.93 13.45
N SER A 185 -14.58 7.93 12.13
CA SER A 185 -13.60 8.81 11.49
C SER A 185 -13.98 10.28 11.66
N LYS A 186 -15.26 10.61 11.48
CA LYS A 186 -15.78 11.97 11.71
C LYS A 186 -15.61 12.42 13.16
N MET A 187 -15.80 11.54 14.13
CA MET A 187 -15.59 11.83 15.56
C MET A 187 -14.10 11.97 15.97
N MET A 188 -13.17 11.54 15.11
CA MET A 188 -11.71 11.67 15.32
C MET A 188 -11.10 12.88 14.62
N ALA A 189 -11.87 13.58 13.77
CA ALA A 189 -11.39 14.77 13.10
C ALA A 189 -11.16 15.89 14.14
N PRO A 190 -9.98 16.54 14.15
CA PRO A 190 -9.74 17.68 15.03
C PRO A 190 -10.70 18.82 14.68
N ALA A 191 -11.32 19.45 15.68
CA ALA A 191 -12.10 20.66 15.49
C ALA A 191 -11.19 21.72 14.84
N SER A 192 -11.64 22.35 13.75
CA SER A 192 -10.85 23.40 13.10
C SER A 192 -10.71 24.55 14.09
N THR A 193 -9.50 24.79 14.59
CA THR A 193 -9.20 25.98 15.40
C THR A 193 -9.21 27.19 14.48
N ALA A 194 -10.39 27.74 14.26
CA ALA A 194 -10.56 29.08 13.73
C ALA A 194 -10.02 30.09 14.76
N LYS A 195 -8.97 30.82 14.37
CA LYS A 195 -8.39 32.04 14.96
C LYS A 195 -8.90 32.42 16.37
N ARG A 196 -8.03 32.32 17.38
CA ARG A 196 -8.10 33.19 18.56
C ARG A 196 -6.70 33.56 19.05
N GLY A 197 -6.29 34.77 18.68
CA GLY A 197 -5.37 35.66 19.40
C GLY A 197 -3.95 35.19 19.69
N GLU A 198 -3.00 35.58 18.83
CA GLU A 198 -1.62 35.91 19.23
C GLU A 198 -1.12 37.08 18.36
N PRO A 199 -0.43 38.07 18.95
CA PRO A 199 -0.16 39.35 18.29
C PRO A 199 0.94 39.23 17.23
N ALA A 200 0.76 40.02 16.17
CA ALA A 200 1.70 40.13 15.07
C ALA A 200 3.07 40.65 15.55
N VAL A 201 4.12 39.85 15.36
CA VAL A 201 5.49 40.37 15.30
C VAL A 201 5.65 41.00 13.93
N THR A 202 5.89 42.30 13.94
CA THR A 202 5.98 43.19 12.79
C THR A 202 7.23 42.92 11.94
N SER A 203 7.04 42.72 10.64
CA SER A 203 8.01 43.11 9.60
C SER A 203 7.28 43.68 8.39
N LYS A 204 7.90 44.70 7.78
CA LYS A 204 7.40 45.73 6.84
C LYS A 204 6.53 45.27 5.65
N PRO A 205 5.72 46.19 5.06
CA PRO A 205 4.85 45.88 3.94
C PRO A 205 5.62 45.92 2.60
N GLU A 206 5.42 44.90 1.76
CA GLU A 206 5.76 44.97 0.33
C GLU A 206 4.57 44.52 -0.51
N LYS A 207 4.48 45.10 -1.72
CA LYS A 207 3.26 45.42 -2.47
C LYS A 207 2.39 44.21 -2.86
N ILE A 208 1.09 44.37 -2.66
CA ILE A 208 0.02 43.48 -3.15
C ILE A 208 -0.05 43.58 -4.68
N ASN A 209 -0.01 42.43 -5.36
CA ASN A 209 -0.25 42.32 -6.79
C ASN A 209 -1.62 41.65 -7.02
N GLU A 210 -2.50 42.28 -7.80
CA GLU A 210 -3.94 41.99 -7.94
C GLU A 210 -4.29 40.58 -8.47
N LYS A 211 -3.33 39.71 -8.73
CA LYS A 211 -3.58 38.31 -9.14
C LYS A 211 -3.82 37.33 -7.98
N GLN A 212 -3.55 37.72 -6.73
CA GLN A 212 -3.79 36.86 -5.55
C GLN A 212 -5.27 36.78 -5.13
N GLY A 213 -6.13 37.73 -5.52
CA GLY A 213 -7.54 37.75 -5.13
C GLY A 213 -8.41 36.64 -5.73
N LEU A 214 -7.96 36.00 -6.83
CA LEU A 214 -8.73 34.97 -7.52
C LEU A 214 -8.47 33.56 -6.95
N GLU A 215 -7.28 33.30 -6.42
CA GLU A 215 -6.96 32.05 -5.72
C GLU A 215 -7.56 32.03 -4.30
N ASP A 216 -7.62 33.19 -3.64
CA ASP A 216 -8.26 33.36 -2.33
C ASP A 216 -9.79 33.16 -2.37
N SER A 217 -10.42 33.41 -3.52
CA SER A 217 -11.86 33.19 -3.71
C SER A 217 -12.22 31.70 -3.79
N MET A 218 -11.30 30.84 -4.25
CA MET A 218 -11.49 29.40 -4.29
C MET A 218 -11.17 28.72 -2.94
N ALA A 219 -10.30 29.32 -2.12
CA ALA A 219 -10.04 28.88 -0.76
C ALA A 219 -11.21 29.17 0.22
N GLN A 220 -12.07 30.15 -0.11
CA GLN A 220 -13.21 30.52 0.74
C GLN A 220 -14.46 29.64 0.56
N MET A 221 -14.54 28.79 -0.48
CA MET A 221 -15.68 27.86 -0.65
C MET A 221 -15.66 26.65 0.29
N GLN A 222 -14.58 26.39 1.02
CA GLN A 222 -14.49 25.28 1.98
C GLN A 222 -14.88 25.66 3.42
N LYS A 223 -15.34 26.90 3.65
CA LYS A 223 -15.60 27.41 5.01
C LYS A 223 -17.05 27.85 5.20
N LYS A 224 -18.00 26.95 4.93
CA LYS A 224 -19.37 27.10 5.43
C LYS A 224 -20.06 25.75 5.54
N ASN A 225 -19.89 25.12 6.69
CA ASN A 225 -20.93 24.42 7.44
C ASN A 225 -20.25 23.74 8.62
N ASP A 226 -20.38 24.33 9.80
CA ASP A 226 -20.38 23.60 11.07
C ASP A 226 -20.97 24.53 12.14
N VAL A 227 -22.29 24.47 12.27
CA VAL A 227 -23.00 24.88 13.49
C VAL A 227 -23.54 23.59 14.09
N ASN A 228 -22.86 23.12 15.14
CA ASN A 228 -23.42 22.59 16.39
C ASN A 228 -22.37 21.69 17.06
N ASN A 229 -21.90 22.15 18.22
CA ASN A 229 -20.95 21.44 19.07
C ASN A 229 -21.66 21.13 20.40
N ALA A 230 -21.51 19.91 20.91
CA ALA A 230 -21.76 19.54 22.30
C ALA A 230 -20.92 18.29 22.66
N PRO A 231 -20.56 18.10 23.95
CA PRO A 231 -19.31 17.47 24.37
C PRO A 231 -19.36 15.93 24.36
N ASN A 232 -18.28 15.32 23.85
CA ASN A 232 -18.15 13.89 23.54
C ASN A 232 -17.76 13.02 24.75
N ASP A 233 -18.48 13.08 25.87
CA ASP A 233 -18.20 12.19 27.02
C ASP A 233 -19.16 10.98 27.13
N CYS A 234 -20.40 11.07 26.62
CA CYS A 234 -21.35 9.93 26.66
C CYS A 234 -21.23 8.94 25.50
N LEU A 235 -20.50 9.27 24.43
CA LEU A 235 -20.38 8.41 23.23
C LEU A 235 -19.15 7.48 23.24
N PHE A 236 -18.56 7.26 24.42
CA PHE A 236 -17.42 6.39 24.62
C PHE A 236 -17.72 4.92 24.29
N LEU A 237 -18.93 4.42 24.55
CA LEU A 237 -19.25 3.01 24.28
C LEU A 237 -19.43 2.73 22.77
N LEU A 238 -19.99 3.67 22.01
CA LEU A 238 -20.18 3.54 20.55
C LEU A 238 -18.86 3.64 19.78
N ARG A 239 -17.88 4.38 20.30
CA ARG A 239 -16.55 4.54 19.68
C ARG A 239 -15.69 3.27 19.77
N PHE A 240 -16.09 2.28 20.58
CA PHE A 240 -15.25 1.14 20.96
C PHE A 240 -15.73 -0.22 20.44
N SER A 241 -17.03 -0.46 20.27
CA SER A 241 -17.55 -1.78 19.92
C SER A 241 -17.32 -2.21 18.45
N CYS A 242 -17.12 -1.27 17.52
CA CYS A 242 -17.24 -1.58 16.08
C CYS A 242 -15.93 -1.77 15.29
N ARG A 243 -14.77 -1.66 15.95
CA ARG A 243 -13.46 -1.80 15.28
C ARG A 243 -12.86 -3.22 15.19
N PRO A 244 -13.18 -4.22 16.04
CA PRO A 244 -12.56 -5.52 15.89
C PRO A 244 -13.21 -6.34 14.77
N PHE A 245 -14.53 -6.24 14.57
CA PHE A 245 -15.28 -7.12 13.65
C PHE A 245 -15.13 -6.71 12.16
N SER A 246 -14.98 -5.40 11.90
CA SER A 246 -14.94 -4.82 10.55
C SER A 246 -13.61 -5.01 9.83
N LEU A 247 -12.49 -4.92 10.55
CA LEU A 247 -11.17 -5.29 10.03
C LEU A 247 -11.02 -6.81 9.89
N LEU A 248 -11.73 -7.60 10.69
CA LEU A 248 -11.75 -9.05 10.52
C LEU A 248 -12.46 -9.45 9.23
N GLU A 249 -13.64 -8.89 8.91
CA GLU A 249 -14.31 -9.15 7.62
C GLU A 249 -13.54 -8.57 6.41
N TYR A 250 -12.99 -7.36 6.55
CA TYR A 250 -12.21 -6.74 5.48
C TYR A 250 -10.89 -7.48 5.23
N LEU A 251 -10.17 -7.90 6.28
CA LEU A 251 -8.99 -8.75 6.14
C LEU A 251 -9.37 -10.20 5.82
N TYR A 252 -10.56 -10.70 6.15
CA TYR A 252 -11.01 -12.00 5.64
C TYR A 252 -11.17 -11.92 4.13
N SER A 253 -11.81 -10.88 3.60
CA SER A 253 -11.92 -10.69 2.15
C SER A 253 -10.60 -10.29 1.48
N TYR A 254 -9.69 -9.61 2.19
CA TYR A 254 -8.40 -9.15 1.66
C TYR A 254 -7.26 -10.17 1.82
N TRP A 255 -7.31 -11.03 2.84
CA TRP A 255 -6.42 -12.17 3.00
C TRP A 255 -6.92 -13.39 2.23
N ASP A 256 -8.23 -13.64 2.08
CA ASP A 256 -8.79 -14.71 1.23
C ASP A 256 -8.70 -14.38 -0.28
N TYR A 257 -8.05 -13.27 -0.66
CA TYR A 257 -7.41 -13.17 -1.97
C TYR A 257 -6.20 -14.12 -1.99
N PRO A 258 -6.11 -15.04 -2.97
CA PRO A 258 -4.98 -15.98 -3.11
C PRO A 258 -3.61 -15.31 -3.23
N ALA A 259 -3.56 -13.99 -3.46
CA ALA A 259 -2.33 -13.19 -3.48
C ALA A 259 -1.59 -13.16 -2.13
N ILE A 260 -2.29 -13.30 -0.99
CA ILE A 260 -1.66 -13.31 0.35
C ILE A 260 -1.59 -14.73 0.95
N TYR A 261 -2.52 -15.64 0.62
CA TYR A 261 -2.43 -17.05 1.02
C TYR A 261 -1.35 -17.86 0.27
N ASN A 262 -0.72 -17.31 -0.77
CA ASN A 262 0.58 -17.84 -1.22
C ASN A 262 1.71 -17.65 -0.19
N CYS A 263 1.46 -17.02 0.97
CA CYS A 263 2.34 -17.09 2.14
C CYS A 263 1.98 -18.20 3.15
N ARG A 264 1.12 -19.17 2.79
CA ARG A 264 1.08 -20.51 3.41
C ARG A 264 1.96 -21.52 2.65
N ALA A 265 2.73 -21.06 1.66
CA ALA A 265 3.84 -21.81 1.08
C ALA A 265 5.10 -21.68 1.94
N ARG A 266 5.04 -22.11 3.21
CA ARG A 266 6.26 -22.36 4.00
C ARG A 266 6.47 -23.84 4.31
N ARG A 267 5.40 -24.63 4.39
CA ARG A 267 5.49 -26.09 4.57
C ARG A 267 5.42 -26.87 3.25
N THR A 268 4.88 -26.28 2.18
CA THR A 268 5.08 -26.78 0.81
C THR A 268 6.36 -26.27 0.18
N TRP A 269 6.97 -25.21 0.73
CA TRP A 269 8.25 -24.71 0.22
C TRP A 269 9.38 -25.69 0.53
N GLU A 270 9.45 -26.27 1.73
CA GLU A 270 10.45 -27.32 2.04
C GLU A 270 10.27 -28.59 1.19
N VAL A 271 9.03 -29.01 0.91
CA VAL A 271 8.76 -30.22 0.13
C VAL A 271 8.90 -30.00 -1.38
N LEU A 272 8.73 -28.77 -1.88
CA LEU A 272 9.00 -28.43 -3.30
C LEU A 272 10.46 -28.01 -3.54
N THR A 273 11.19 -27.53 -2.54
CA THR A 273 12.63 -27.19 -2.68
C THR A 273 13.52 -28.40 -2.85
N GLU A 274 13.12 -29.60 -2.40
CA GLU A 274 13.89 -30.81 -2.68
C GLU A 274 13.70 -31.32 -4.12
N THR A 275 12.65 -30.89 -4.83
CA THR A 275 12.40 -31.30 -6.22
C THR A 275 12.75 -30.24 -7.28
N MET A 276 12.96 -28.98 -6.91
CA MET A 276 13.55 -28.01 -7.83
C MET A 276 15.08 -28.14 -7.76
N ALA A 277 15.61 -29.09 -8.54
CA ALA A 277 16.96 -28.95 -9.04
C ALA A 277 17.05 -27.54 -9.65
N LYS A 278 17.74 -26.61 -8.98
CA LYS A 278 17.93 -25.24 -9.48
C LYS A 278 18.55 -25.37 -10.86
N ALA A 279 17.75 -25.12 -11.90
CA ALA A 279 18.17 -25.32 -13.27
C ALA A 279 19.41 -24.46 -13.51
N LYS A 280 20.44 -25.05 -14.13
CA LYS A 280 21.65 -24.33 -14.48
C LYS A 280 21.27 -23.23 -15.47
N LEU A 281 21.61 -21.98 -15.14
CA LEU A 281 21.36 -20.85 -16.03
C LEU A 281 22.33 -20.89 -17.22
N ASP A 282 21.87 -21.41 -18.35
CA ASP A 282 22.58 -21.43 -19.63
C ASP A 282 21.75 -20.76 -20.75
N GLU A 283 22.36 -20.54 -21.92
CA GLU A 283 21.72 -19.88 -23.06
C GLU A 283 20.50 -20.66 -23.55
N ASN A 284 20.60 -21.99 -23.56
CA ASN A 284 19.52 -22.90 -23.97
C ASN A 284 18.30 -22.76 -23.05
N PHE A 285 18.51 -22.69 -21.73
CA PHE A 285 17.44 -22.51 -20.76
C PHE A 285 16.73 -21.17 -20.96
N VAL A 286 17.46 -20.09 -21.23
CA VAL A 286 16.87 -18.79 -21.54
C VAL A 286 16.07 -18.87 -22.85
N ALA A 287 16.63 -19.46 -23.90
CA ALA A 287 15.96 -19.62 -25.19
C ALA A 287 14.66 -20.44 -25.08
N GLU A 288 14.64 -21.51 -24.30
CA GLU A 288 13.45 -22.33 -24.06
C GLU A 288 12.34 -21.52 -23.36
N ASN A 289 12.69 -20.74 -22.33
CA ASN A 289 11.73 -19.91 -21.62
C ASN A 289 11.19 -18.76 -22.49
N VAL A 290 12.02 -18.18 -23.35
CA VAL A 290 11.60 -17.18 -24.33
C VAL A 290 10.61 -17.79 -25.33
N LYS A 291 10.93 -18.97 -25.87
CA LYS A 291 10.04 -19.71 -26.79
C LYS A 291 8.69 -20.03 -26.14
N LEU A 292 8.69 -20.52 -24.91
CA LEU A 292 7.46 -20.81 -24.16
C LEU A 292 6.61 -19.55 -23.93
N LEU A 293 7.25 -18.41 -23.66
CA LEU A 293 6.55 -17.15 -23.46
C LEU A 293 5.91 -16.66 -24.76
N ILE A 294 6.65 -16.70 -25.86
CA ILE A 294 6.18 -16.31 -27.20
C ILE A 294 5.01 -17.20 -27.64
N GLU A 295 5.10 -18.51 -27.42
CA GLU A 295 4.04 -19.47 -27.72
C GLU A 295 2.77 -19.17 -26.92
N LYS A 296 2.89 -18.85 -25.63
CA LYS A 296 1.75 -18.45 -24.78
C LYS A 296 1.13 -17.12 -25.20
N LEU A 297 1.90 -16.23 -25.81
CA LEU A 297 1.40 -14.98 -26.38
C LEU A 297 0.71 -15.18 -27.73
N GLY A 298 0.84 -16.37 -28.34
CA GLY A 298 0.23 -16.68 -29.64
C GLY A 298 0.91 -15.96 -30.81
N VAL A 299 2.18 -15.58 -30.67
CA VAL A 299 2.94 -14.85 -31.70
C VAL A 299 3.92 -15.79 -32.40
N SER A 300 4.00 -15.73 -33.73
CA SER A 300 5.02 -16.44 -34.49
C SER A 300 6.33 -15.64 -34.48
N ALA A 301 7.31 -16.06 -33.67
CA ALA A 301 8.60 -15.37 -33.57
C ALA A 301 9.75 -16.36 -33.35
N THR A 302 10.91 -16.04 -33.91
CA THR A 302 12.20 -16.70 -33.63
C THR A 302 12.97 -15.88 -32.61
N ALA A 303 13.70 -16.55 -31.72
CA ALA A 303 14.51 -15.89 -30.70
C ALA A 303 15.92 -16.47 -30.70
N GLU A 304 16.92 -15.60 -30.79
CA GLU A 304 18.33 -15.92 -30.63
C GLU A 304 18.81 -15.38 -29.27
N VAL A 305 19.61 -16.19 -28.57
CA VAL A 305 20.14 -15.81 -27.26
C VAL A 305 21.65 -15.88 -27.29
N SER A 306 22.31 -14.81 -26.86
CA SER A 306 23.76 -14.76 -26.69
C SER A 306 24.13 -14.28 -25.29
N ARG A 307 25.24 -14.79 -24.74
CA ARG A 307 25.75 -14.36 -23.43
C ARG A 307 27.06 -13.60 -23.56
N ILE A 308 27.09 -12.38 -23.03
CA ILE A 308 28.32 -11.56 -22.96
C ILE A 308 28.47 -11.05 -21.53
N ALA A 309 29.61 -11.36 -20.90
CA ALA A 309 29.99 -10.86 -19.57
C ALA A 309 28.90 -11.00 -18.47
N GLY A 310 28.13 -12.10 -18.50
CA GLY A 310 27.05 -12.35 -17.52
C GLY A 310 25.68 -11.75 -17.88
N THR A 311 25.60 -11.00 -18.99
CA THR A 311 24.34 -10.49 -19.55
C THR A 311 23.86 -11.41 -20.68
N TYR A 312 22.57 -11.76 -20.65
CA TYR A 312 21.90 -12.52 -21.71
C TYR A 312 21.18 -11.55 -22.63
N PHE A 313 21.59 -11.51 -23.89
CA PHE A 313 20.95 -10.75 -24.95
C PHE A 313 20.00 -11.67 -25.69
N VAL A 314 18.73 -11.27 -25.77
CA VAL A 314 17.65 -11.99 -26.43
C VAL A 314 17.17 -11.14 -27.59
N ASP A 315 17.46 -11.58 -28.81
CA ASP A 315 17.04 -10.94 -30.04
C ASP A 315 15.87 -11.71 -30.64
N ILE A 316 14.69 -11.08 -30.69
CA ILE A 316 13.46 -11.68 -31.18
C ILE A 316 13.13 -11.11 -32.56
N SER A 317 12.91 -11.98 -33.54
CA SER A 317 12.46 -11.62 -34.89
C SER A 317 11.06 -12.18 -35.13
N SER A 318 10.13 -11.35 -35.58
CA SER A 318 8.73 -11.74 -35.79
C SER A 318 8.08 -10.98 -36.92
N GLU A 319 7.19 -11.63 -37.68
CA GLU A 319 6.33 -10.94 -38.65
C GLU A 319 5.35 -9.97 -37.96
N ASP A 320 4.93 -10.30 -36.73
CA ASP A 320 4.01 -9.51 -35.90
C ASP A 320 4.74 -8.74 -34.79
N SER A 321 5.93 -8.21 -35.06
CA SER A 321 6.75 -7.53 -34.05
C SER A 321 6.08 -6.33 -33.37
N SER A 322 5.09 -5.72 -34.02
CA SER A 322 4.27 -4.65 -33.45
C SER A 322 3.57 -5.05 -32.14
N LEU A 323 3.13 -6.31 -32.02
CA LEU A 323 2.49 -6.82 -30.80
C LEU A 323 3.48 -6.98 -29.66
N LEU A 324 4.69 -7.46 -29.96
CA LEU A 324 5.76 -7.67 -28.99
C LEU A 324 6.37 -6.35 -28.51
N ILE A 325 6.47 -5.35 -29.40
CA ILE A 325 6.99 -4.03 -29.05
C ILE A 325 5.93 -3.23 -28.28
N GLY A 326 4.70 -3.22 -28.78
CA GLY A 326 3.61 -2.42 -28.23
C GLY A 326 3.83 -0.91 -28.40
N LYS A 327 2.87 -0.11 -27.91
CA LYS A 327 2.95 1.36 -28.01
C LYS A 327 4.17 1.87 -27.24
N TYR A 328 5.05 2.62 -27.91
CA TYR A 328 6.29 3.18 -27.34
C TYR A 328 7.28 2.16 -26.74
N GLY A 329 7.13 0.85 -27.03
CA GLY A 329 7.98 -0.21 -26.49
C GLY A 329 7.57 -0.74 -25.12
N VAL A 330 6.36 -0.42 -24.65
CA VAL A 330 5.89 -0.85 -23.32
C VAL A 330 5.78 -2.37 -23.21
N ASN A 331 5.38 -3.05 -24.28
CA ASN A 331 5.27 -4.51 -24.26
C ASN A 331 6.65 -5.15 -24.26
N LEU A 332 7.62 -4.59 -24.99
CA LEU A 332 9.01 -5.04 -24.99
C LEU A 332 9.63 -4.96 -23.58
N GLU A 333 9.43 -3.83 -22.89
CA GLU A 333 9.90 -3.65 -21.52
C GLU A 333 9.22 -4.64 -20.55
N SER A 334 7.92 -4.86 -20.72
CA SER A 334 7.17 -5.82 -19.91
C SER A 334 7.64 -7.26 -20.15
N LEU A 335 7.95 -7.61 -21.40
CA LEU A 335 8.43 -8.93 -21.78
C LEU A 335 9.83 -9.19 -21.19
N GLN A 336 10.74 -8.22 -21.25
CA GLN A 336 12.04 -8.30 -20.57
C GLN A 336 11.88 -8.52 -19.06
N PHE A 337 10.97 -7.77 -18.41
CA PHE A 337 10.72 -7.91 -16.99
C PHE A 337 10.14 -9.28 -16.61
N ILE A 338 9.14 -9.75 -17.36
CA ILE A 338 8.50 -11.06 -17.12
C ILE A 338 9.52 -12.18 -17.27
N LEU A 339 10.38 -12.13 -18.29
CA LEU A 339 11.44 -13.12 -18.48
C LEU A 339 12.44 -13.12 -17.33
N ALA A 340 12.90 -11.94 -16.89
CA ALA A 340 13.81 -11.82 -15.77
C ALA A 340 13.21 -12.41 -14.47
N VAL A 341 11.96 -12.06 -14.15
CA VAL A 341 11.26 -12.59 -12.97
C VAL A 341 11.06 -14.10 -13.09
N ARG A 342 10.69 -14.61 -14.26
CA ARG A 342 10.47 -16.04 -14.50
C ARG A 342 11.75 -16.84 -14.32
N ILE A 343 12.85 -16.38 -14.91
CA ILE A 343 14.15 -17.04 -14.82
C ILE A 343 14.66 -17.02 -13.39
N LYS A 344 14.57 -15.86 -12.70
CA LYS A 344 14.89 -15.74 -11.27
C LYS A 344 14.08 -16.72 -10.41
N SER A 345 12.78 -16.85 -10.69
CA SER A 345 11.91 -17.78 -9.96
C SER A 345 12.27 -19.25 -10.20
N LEU A 346 12.90 -19.60 -11.32
CA LEU A 346 13.24 -21.00 -11.66
C LEU A 346 14.67 -21.38 -11.23
N THR A 347 15.62 -20.47 -11.34
CA THR A 347 17.04 -20.73 -11.04
C THR A 347 17.40 -20.37 -9.61
N GLY A 348 16.67 -19.41 -9.01
CA GLY A 348 17.01 -18.84 -7.69
C GLY A 348 18.35 -18.10 -7.68
N ILE A 349 18.84 -17.69 -8.86
CA ILE A 349 20.05 -16.88 -9.04
C ILE A 349 19.61 -15.42 -9.18
N ASP A 350 20.29 -14.52 -8.48
CA ASP A 350 20.03 -13.07 -8.55
C ASP A 350 21.07 -12.31 -9.37
N ASP A 351 22.20 -12.96 -9.69
CA ASP A 351 23.35 -12.37 -10.37
C ASP A 351 23.31 -12.68 -11.87
N PHE A 352 22.32 -12.11 -12.57
CA PHE A 352 22.24 -12.15 -14.03
C PHE A 352 21.48 -10.94 -14.56
N GLU A 353 21.82 -10.49 -15.76
CA GLU A 353 21.08 -9.46 -16.47
C GLU A 353 20.49 -10.04 -17.76
N ILE A 354 19.26 -9.64 -18.10
CA ILE A 354 18.61 -10.01 -19.37
C ILE A 354 18.22 -8.74 -20.09
N PHE A 355 18.62 -8.69 -21.35
CA PHE A 355 18.25 -7.64 -22.27
C PHE A 355 17.48 -8.25 -23.42
N VAL A 356 16.30 -7.69 -23.70
CA VAL A 356 15.46 -8.14 -24.81
C VAL A 356 15.32 -7.00 -25.81
N ASP A 357 15.57 -7.33 -27.08
CA ASP A 357 15.25 -6.48 -28.22
C ASP A 357 14.42 -7.25 -29.25
N VAL A 358 13.59 -6.51 -29.97
CA VAL A 358 12.74 -7.04 -31.05
C VAL A 358 13.05 -6.26 -32.30
N ASP A 359 13.47 -6.93 -33.37
CA ASP A 359 13.82 -6.32 -34.66
C ASP A 359 14.75 -5.09 -34.56
N ASN A 360 15.67 -5.08 -33.59
CA ASN A 360 16.59 -3.96 -33.34
C ASN A 360 15.87 -2.62 -33.05
N TRP A 361 14.67 -2.68 -32.45
CA TRP A 361 13.80 -1.53 -32.20
C TRP A 361 14.49 -0.45 -31.38
N ARG A 362 15.34 -0.82 -30.42
CA ARG A 362 16.02 0.16 -29.55
C ARG A 362 16.96 1.06 -30.34
N LYS A 363 17.74 0.48 -31.27
CA LYS A 363 18.62 1.25 -32.15
C LYS A 363 17.83 2.13 -33.12
N GLN A 364 16.79 1.58 -33.74
CA GLN A 364 15.92 2.35 -34.64
C GLN A 364 15.25 3.53 -33.93
N LYS A 365 14.83 3.33 -32.67
CA LYS A 365 14.26 4.38 -31.84
C LYS A 365 15.26 5.47 -31.51
N GLU A 366 16.50 5.10 -31.18
CA GLU A 366 17.58 6.05 -30.95
C GLU A 366 17.86 6.90 -32.19
N ASP A 367 17.98 6.27 -33.37
CA ASP A 367 18.17 6.97 -34.64
C ASP A 367 17.01 7.92 -34.96
N LYS A 368 15.77 7.51 -34.66
CA LYS A 368 14.59 8.35 -34.82
C LYS A 368 14.60 9.55 -33.87
N LEU A 369 14.99 9.36 -32.62
CA LEU A 369 15.14 10.45 -31.65
C LEU A 369 16.23 11.43 -32.06
N LYS A 370 17.34 10.93 -32.60
CA LYS A 370 18.43 11.76 -33.12
C LYS A 370 17.97 12.65 -34.28
N LYS A 371 17.34 12.05 -35.30
CA LYS A 371 16.80 12.81 -36.45
C LYS A 371 15.75 13.84 -36.01
N MET A 372 14.88 13.47 -35.07
CA MET A 372 13.88 14.37 -34.50
C MET A 372 14.56 15.54 -33.76
N ALA A 373 15.59 15.27 -32.96
CA ALA A 373 16.35 16.28 -32.23
C ALA A 373 17.03 17.28 -33.18
N GLU A 374 17.68 16.79 -34.24
CA GLU A 374 18.33 17.62 -35.26
C GLU A 374 17.31 18.51 -35.99
N SER A 375 16.18 17.94 -36.44
CA SER A 375 15.12 18.70 -37.10
C SER A 375 14.52 19.80 -36.21
N ILE A 376 14.30 19.51 -34.93
CA ILE A 376 13.78 20.53 -33.99
C ILE A 376 14.85 21.57 -33.69
N ALA A 377 16.12 21.18 -33.56
CA ALA A 377 17.22 22.12 -33.34
C ALA A 377 17.36 23.10 -34.51
N GLU A 378 17.21 22.64 -35.76
CA GLU A 378 17.17 23.51 -36.94
C GLU A 378 15.97 24.46 -36.89
N LYS A 379 14.76 23.94 -36.59
CA LYS A 379 13.54 24.75 -36.45
C LYS A 379 13.70 25.84 -35.39
N VAL A 380 14.20 25.49 -34.20
CA VAL A 380 14.44 26.41 -33.08
C VAL A 380 15.53 27.42 -33.42
N SER A 381 16.59 26.98 -34.11
CA SER A 381 17.67 27.88 -34.54
C SER A 381 17.21 28.87 -35.62
N ALA A 382 16.22 28.51 -36.44
CA ALA A 382 15.68 29.38 -37.49
C ALA A 382 14.58 30.32 -36.94
N SER A 383 13.71 29.81 -36.07
CA SER A 383 12.59 30.58 -35.52
C SER A 383 12.96 31.45 -34.31
N GLY A 384 14.00 31.08 -33.57
CA GLY A 384 14.32 31.67 -32.27
C GLY A 384 13.32 31.35 -31.16
N GLN A 385 12.33 30.48 -31.42
CA GLN A 385 11.31 30.09 -30.44
C GLN A 385 11.68 28.75 -29.81
N ALA A 386 11.55 28.66 -28.48
CA ALA A 386 11.80 27.42 -27.76
C ALA A 386 10.70 26.38 -28.06
N GLU A 387 11.10 25.14 -28.30
CA GLU A 387 10.18 24.03 -28.56
C GLU A 387 10.16 23.06 -27.37
N PRO A 388 9.02 22.91 -26.67
CA PRO A 388 8.85 21.91 -25.63
C PRO A 388 8.49 20.54 -26.21
N LEU A 389 9.12 19.50 -25.67
CA LEU A 389 8.92 18.09 -26.01
C LEU A 389 8.37 17.31 -24.81
N TYR A 390 7.07 17.02 -24.91
CA TYR A 390 6.30 16.30 -23.91
C TYR A 390 6.39 14.77 -24.12
N ASN A 391 6.01 14.03 -23.08
CA ASN A 391 5.86 12.56 -23.11
C ASN A 391 7.14 11.78 -23.44
N LEU A 392 8.31 12.31 -23.05
CA LEU A 392 9.60 11.63 -23.18
C LEU A 392 10.01 10.95 -21.89
N LYS A 393 10.45 9.68 -21.98
CA LYS A 393 11.10 8.95 -20.87
C LYS A 393 12.43 9.61 -20.52
N ALA A 394 12.91 9.38 -19.29
CA ALA A 394 14.18 9.94 -18.82
C ALA A 394 15.38 9.54 -19.71
N SER A 395 15.41 8.30 -20.20
CA SER A 395 16.42 7.80 -21.14
C SER A 395 16.36 8.52 -22.49
N GLU A 396 15.16 8.74 -23.03
CA GLU A 396 14.94 9.42 -24.31
C GLU A 396 15.35 10.89 -24.24
N ARG A 397 15.00 11.60 -23.16
CA ARG A 397 15.47 12.98 -22.92
C ARG A 397 16.99 13.06 -22.87
N ARG A 398 17.64 12.05 -22.27
CA ARG A 398 19.10 11.97 -22.21
C ARG A 398 19.72 11.77 -23.59
N VAL A 399 19.13 10.94 -24.45
CA VAL A 399 19.59 10.78 -25.85
C VAL A 399 19.56 12.12 -26.57
N ILE A 400 18.41 12.82 -26.54
CA ILE A 400 18.26 14.13 -27.19
C ILE A 400 19.23 15.16 -26.61
N HIS A 401 19.35 15.22 -25.28
CA HIS A 401 20.30 16.11 -24.61
C HIS A 401 21.73 15.84 -25.09
N THR A 402 22.15 14.57 -25.10
CA THR A 402 23.51 14.16 -25.51
C THR A 402 23.79 14.50 -26.97
N VAL A 403 22.82 14.29 -27.87
CA VAL A 403 22.94 14.64 -29.30
C VAL A 403 23.14 16.14 -29.50
N LEU A 404 22.41 16.97 -28.74
CA LEU A 404 22.45 18.42 -28.86
C LEU A 404 23.52 19.08 -27.97
N THR A 405 24.21 18.31 -27.13
CA THR A 405 25.35 18.78 -26.34
C THR A 405 26.48 19.19 -27.29
N GLY A 406 26.80 20.48 -27.30
CA GLY A 406 27.82 21.05 -28.20
C GLY A 406 27.25 21.69 -29.47
N HIS A 407 25.93 21.63 -29.71
CA HIS A 407 25.33 22.35 -30.84
C HIS A 407 25.57 23.87 -30.72
N PRO A 408 25.99 24.59 -31.78
CA PRO A 408 26.43 25.97 -31.67
C PRO A 408 25.31 26.96 -31.31
N LYS A 409 24.07 26.68 -31.74
CA LYS A 409 22.95 27.64 -31.68
C LYS A 409 21.78 27.28 -30.75
N VAL A 410 21.76 26.07 -30.20
CA VAL A 410 20.67 25.63 -29.31
C VAL A 410 21.22 24.97 -28.06
N MET A 411 20.41 24.97 -27.01
CA MET A 411 20.66 24.24 -25.76
C MET A 411 19.40 23.53 -25.30
N THR A 412 19.56 22.53 -24.45
CA THR A 412 18.44 21.73 -23.94
C THR A 412 18.33 21.87 -22.42
N VAL A 413 17.09 22.02 -21.93
CA VAL A 413 16.77 22.14 -20.50
C VAL A 413 15.59 21.23 -20.18
N SER A 414 15.63 20.51 -19.06
CA SER A 414 14.49 19.71 -18.61
C SER A 414 13.76 20.43 -17.47
N GLU A 415 12.48 20.73 -17.66
CA GLU A 415 11.61 21.43 -16.68
C GLU A 415 10.48 20.50 -16.19
N GLY A 416 9.95 20.78 -14.99
CA GLY A 416 8.89 19.98 -14.34
C GLY A 416 9.41 18.91 -13.35
N GLU A 417 8.48 18.26 -12.64
CA GLU A 417 8.77 17.21 -11.65
C GLU A 417 8.12 15.87 -12.00
N GLY A 418 8.83 14.78 -11.71
CA GLY A 418 8.29 13.42 -11.85
C GLY A 418 7.84 13.06 -13.27
N ILE A 419 6.57 12.70 -13.40
CA ILE A 419 5.94 12.26 -14.65
C ILE A 419 5.71 13.44 -15.60
N ASP A 420 5.47 14.65 -15.06
CA ASP A 420 5.21 15.86 -15.84
C ASP A 420 6.49 16.56 -16.30
N ARG A 421 7.66 15.93 -16.11
CA ARG A 421 8.93 16.50 -16.57
C ARG A 421 9.00 16.42 -18.10
N TYR A 422 9.36 17.51 -18.76
CA TYR A 422 9.50 17.60 -20.22
C TYR A 422 10.83 18.24 -20.61
N LEU A 423 11.25 18.06 -21.87
CA LEU A 423 12.49 18.61 -22.40
C LEU A 423 12.18 19.84 -23.25
N ILE A 424 12.92 20.92 -23.08
CA ILE A 424 12.80 22.14 -23.88
C ILE A 424 14.10 22.29 -24.68
N ILE A 425 13.96 22.45 -26.00
CA ILE A 425 15.06 22.87 -26.88
C ILE A 425 14.90 24.38 -27.08
N LYS A 426 15.87 25.17 -26.63
CA LYS A 426 15.82 26.64 -26.71
C LYS A 426 17.06 27.20 -27.41
N PRO A 427 16.97 28.36 -28.07
CA PRO A 427 18.15 29.01 -28.64
C PRO A 427 19.17 29.34 -27.54
N LYS A 428 20.44 29.36 -27.91
CA LYS A 428 21.55 29.76 -27.04
C LYS A 428 21.65 31.27 -26.91
#